data_AF-A0A315X856-F1
#
_entry.id   AF-A0A315X856-F1
#
_cell.length_a   1.000
_cell.length_b   1.000
_cell.length_c   1.000
_cell.angle_alpha   90.00
_cell.angle_beta   90.00
_cell.angle_gamma   90.00
#
_symmetry.space_group_name_H-M   'P 1'
#
loop_
_entity.id
_entity.type
_entity.pdbx_description
1 polymer ?
#
loop_
_entity_poly.entity_id
_entity_poly.type
_entity_poly.pdbx_seq_one_letter_code
_entity_poly.pdbx_strand_id
1 'polypeptide(L)'
;MDAIYALRSAGYDPAKDSVGGLTPVDYLRANAAALTSPGAAAKGALAAKALGLDPKAVNGVDLPGLVAAAYDPDTGAYASDDFSQSIAMIGLACTGHPVEARAIDALRATQVETDGGWGFGGGSDPDTTAVAIQALVATGVPATDPALVQALAYVKASQGNDGGWGFDPSESNASSTAYVVQALIALGEDPQAAAWEKGGVTPLEYLLSEQNTDGSFKGFDPAYATNQALPALAGRTFCDAPQAPVTRVAPAATPTPTAVPPTITAPRPPSTGNTLAGNGSGPGLPIALGVVVLVAGSAAVAAMRRRG
;
A
#
# COMPACT_ATOMS: atom_id res chain seq x y z
N MET A 1 4.60 -10.32 -0.72
CA MET A 1 5.54 -9.17 -0.77
C MET A 1 5.46 -8.37 0.51
N ASP A 2 4.27 -7.97 0.97
CA ASP A 2 4.11 -7.14 2.17
C ASP A 2 4.73 -7.74 3.44
N ALA A 3 4.64 -9.06 3.65
CA ALA A 3 5.33 -9.73 4.75
C ALA A 3 6.86 -9.60 4.71
N ILE A 4 7.46 -9.72 3.51
CA ILE A 4 8.92 -9.51 3.34
C ILE A 4 9.27 -8.08 3.74
N TYR A 5 8.49 -7.12 3.24
CA TYR A 5 8.70 -5.71 3.49
C TYR A 5 8.54 -5.38 4.98
N ALA A 6 7.53 -5.92 5.66
CA ALA A 6 7.30 -5.77 7.10
C ALA A 6 8.46 -6.31 7.95
N LEU A 7 8.89 -7.54 7.67
CA LEU A 7 10.00 -8.18 8.39
C LEU A 7 11.31 -7.42 8.20
N ARG A 8 11.62 -7.04 6.95
CA ARG A 8 12.79 -6.22 6.65
C ARG A 8 12.71 -4.88 7.36
N SER A 9 11.53 -4.23 7.39
CA SER A 9 11.26 -2.99 8.13
C SER A 9 11.55 -3.11 9.62
N ALA A 10 11.23 -4.25 10.23
CA ALA A 10 11.56 -4.58 11.61
C ALA A 10 13.04 -4.99 11.83
N GLY A 11 13.87 -5.00 10.78
CA GLY A 11 15.28 -5.38 10.85
C GLY A 11 15.52 -6.89 10.85
N TYR A 12 14.48 -7.69 10.58
CA TYR A 12 14.57 -9.12 10.43
C TYR A 12 14.83 -9.50 8.98
N ASP A 13 15.68 -10.51 8.74
CA ASP A 13 16.00 -10.97 7.39
C ASP A 13 15.28 -12.30 7.07
N PRO A 14 14.13 -12.26 6.37
CA PRO A 14 13.35 -13.47 6.07
C PRO A 14 14.03 -14.38 5.05
N ALA A 15 15.12 -13.96 4.40
CA ALA A 15 15.91 -14.85 3.53
C ALA A 15 16.63 -15.96 4.31
N LYS A 16 16.71 -15.85 5.64
CA LYS A 16 17.36 -16.85 6.52
C LYS A 16 16.41 -17.98 6.93
N ASP A 17 15.11 -17.79 6.73
CA ASP A 17 14.11 -18.80 7.06
C ASP A 17 13.85 -19.72 5.89
N SER A 18 13.73 -21.02 6.19
CA SER A 18 13.33 -21.99 5.19
C SER A 18 12.40 -23.06 5.77
N VAL A 19 11.47 -23.52 4.94
CA VAL A 19 10.67 -24.72 5.17
C VAL A 19 10.86 -25.62 3.97
N GLY A 20 11.29 -26.87 4.19
CA GLY A 20 11.63 -27.80 3.11
C GLY A 20 12.79 -27.33 2.23
N GLY A 21 13.68 -26.46 2.74
CA GLY A 21 14.79 -25.89 2.00
C GLY A 21 14.42 -24.72 1.08
N LEU A 22 13.15 -24.29 1.06
CA LEU A 22 12.68 -23.14 0.30
C LEU A 22 12.54 -21.92 1.20
N THR A 23 13.01 -20.78 0.71
CA THR A 23 12.97 -19.48 1.38
C THR A 23 11.95 -18.54 0.72
N PRO A 24 11.60 -17.41 1.35
CA PRO A 24 10.86 -16.33 0.70
C PRO A 24 11.53 -15.78 -0.56
N VAL A 25 12.86 -15.85 -0.66
CA VAL A 25 13.62 -15.52 -1.88
C VAL A 25 13.26 -16.47 -3.01
N ASP A 26 13.19 -17.77 -2.73
CA ASP A 26 12.84 -18.80 -3.72
C ASP A 26 11.40 -18.65 -4.19
N TYR A 27 10.48 -18.33 -3.27
CA TYR A 27 9.10 -18.01 -3.63
C TYR A 27 9.03 -16.80 -4.57
N LEU A 28 9.73 -15.70 -4.26
CA LEU A 28 9.72 -14.51 -5.11
C LEU A 28 10.30 -14.83 -6.51
N ARG A 29 11.41 -15.57 -6.59
CA ARG A 29 12.01 -16.01 -7.86
C ARG A 29 11.06 -16.88 -8.68
N ALA A 30 10.38 -17.82 -8.05
CA ALA A 30 9.44 -18.73 -8.72
C ALA A 30 8.20 -18.01 -9.27
N ASN A 31 7.82 -16.89 -8.65
CA ASN A 31 6.57 -16.19 -8.96
C ASN A 31 6.75 -14.82 -9.64
N ALA A 32 7.99 -14.37 -9.87
CA ALA A 32 8.26 -13.06 -10.46
C ALA A 32 7.55 -12.85 -11.81
N ALA A 33 7.52 -13.88 -12.67
CA ALA A 33 6.86 -13.81 -13.97
C ALA A 33 5.32 -13.69 -13.90
N ALA A 34 4.71 -14.00 -12.75
CA ALA A 34 3.26 -13.86 -12.54
C ALA A 34 2.85 -12.46 -12.03
N LEU A 35 3.82 -11.57 -11.77
CA LEU A 35 3.57 -10.19 -11.34
C LEU A 35 3.35 -9.29 -12.55
N THR A 36 2.20 -9.46 -13.21
CA THR A 36 1.93 -8.82 -14.51
C THR A 36 1.27 -7.44 -14.42
N SER A 37 0.68 -7.07 -13.29
CA SER A 37 0.13 -5.72 -13.10
C SER A 37 1.20 -4.74 -12.60
N PRO A 38 1.12 -3.45 -12.94
CA PRO A 38 2.11 -2.44 -12.53
C PRO A 38 2.28 -2.39 -11.00
N GLY A 39 1.18 -2.39 -10.24
CA GLY A 39 1.23 -2.41 -8.78
C GLY A 39 1.87 -3.69 -8.21
N ALA A 40 1.58 -4.85 -8.80
CA ALA A 40 2.16 -6.12 -8.36
C ALA A 40 3.67 -6.19 -8.67
N ALA A 41 4.07 -5.78 -9.88
CA ALA A 41 5.48 -5.71 -10.28
C ALA A 41 6.27 -4.72 -9.42
N ALA A 42 5.71 -3.54 -9.13
CA ALA A 42 6.30 -2.55 -8.24
C ALA A 42 6.52 -3.08 -6.82
N LYS A 43 5.50 -3.68 -6.21
CA LYS A 43 5.63 -4.35 -4.89
C LYS A 43 6.64 -5.50 -4.92
N GLY A 44 6.68 -6.26 -6.02
CA GLY A 44 7.68 -7.30 -6.24
C GLY A 44 9.10 -6.75 -6.27
N ALA A 45 9.30 -5.63 -6.97
CA ALA A 45 10.60 -4.97 -7.08
C ALA A 45 11.09 -4.41 -5.73
N LEU A 46 10.19 -3.79 -4.96
CA LEU A 46 10.45 -3.36 -3.58
C LEU A 46 10.85 -4.54 -2.68
N ALA A 47 10.11 -5.65 -2.76
CA ALA A 47 10.43 -6.85 -2.00
C ALA A 47 11.77 -7.47 -2.41
N ALA A 48 12.08 -7.50 -3.71
CA ALA A 48 13.38 -7.96 -4.22
C ALA A 48 14.53 -7.12 -3.65
N LYS A 49 14.41 -5.79 -3.72
CA LYS A 49 15.39 -4.86 -3.12
C LYS A 49 15.54 -5.08 -1.62
N ALA A 50 14.43 -5.26 -0.90
CA ALA A 50 14.43 -5.49 0.54
C ALA A 50 15.13 -6.81 0.92
N LEU A 51 15.06 -7.83 0.05
CA LEU A 51 15.78 -9.11 0.19
C LEU A 51 17.25 -9.05 -0.28
N GLY A 52 17.74 -7.89 -0.73
CA GLY A 52 19.09 -7.75 -1.29
C GLY A 52 19.27 -8.39 -2.67
N LEU A 53 18.17 -8.68 -3.38
CA LEU A 53 18.20 -9.11 -4.78
C LEU A 53 18.29 -7.90 -5.70
N ASP A 54 18.77 -8.11 -6.91
CA ASP A 54 18.62 -7.14 -8.00
C ASP A 54 17.16 -7.19 -8.54
N PRO A 55 16.36 -6.12 -8.39
CA PRO A 55 14.99 -6.08 -8.89
C PRO A 55 14.89 -6.23 -10.41
N LYS A 56 15.97 -5.94 -11.15
CA LYS A 56 16.04 -6.05 -12.61
C LYS A 56 16.29 -7.48 -13.11
N ALA A 57 16.59 -8.41 -12.21
CA ALA A 57 17.04 -9.76 -12.57
C ALA A 57 16.46 -10.84 -11.64
N VAL A 58 15.22 -10.68 -11.18
CA VAL A 58 14.57 -11.67 -10.30
C VAL A 58 14.20 -12.89 -11.13
N ASN A 59 15.07 -13.91 -11.13
CA ASN A 59 14.95 -15.10 -11.98
C ASN A 59 14.81 -14.74 -13.48
N GLY A 60 15.57 -13.73 -13.93
CA GLY A 60 15.53 -13.23 -15.30
C GLY A 60 14.38 -12.27 -15.61
N VAL A 61 13.55 -11.90 -14.63
CA VAL A 61 12.48 -10.91 -14.77
C VAL A 61 12.96 -9.53 -14.31
N ASP A 62 12.81 -8.53 -15.18
CA ASP A 62 13.00 -7.10 -14.86
C ASP A 62 11.70 -6.52 -14.32
N LEU A 63 11.52 -6.56 -12.99
CA LEU A 63 10.27 -6.13 -12.35
C LEU A 63 9.99 -4.63 -12.52
N PRO A 64 10.94 -3.71 -12.27
CA PRO A 64 10.70 -2.30 -12.57
C PRO A 64 10.55 -2.05 -14.07
N GLY A 65 11.21 -2.82 -14.94
CA GLY A 65 11.00 -2.77 -16.40
C GLY A 65 9.55 -3.09 -16.80
N LEU A 66 8.91 -4.07 -16.15
CA LEU A 66 7.48 -4.35 -16.34
C LEU A 66 6.60 -3.18 -15.92
N VAL A 67 6.94 -2.49 -14.83
CA VAL A 67 6.22 -1.27 -14.40
C VAL A 67 6.40 -0.17 -15.43
N ALA A 68 7.63 0.08 -15.88
CA ALA A 68 7.95 1.12 -16.86
C ALA A 68 7.25 0.86 -18.21
N ALA A 69 7.16 -0.39 -18.63
CA ALA A 69 6.49 -0.79 -19.87
C ALA A 69 4.97 -0.56 -19.84
N ALA A 70 4.37 -0.40 -18.66
CA ALA A 70 2.95 -0.09 -18.51
C ALA A 70 2.62 1.41 -18.66
N TYR A 71 3.63 2.26 -18.82
CA TYR A 71 3.44 3.69 -19.00
C TYR A 71 2.64 3.99 -20.27
N ASP A 72 1.54 4.70 -20.10
CA ASP A 72 0.75 5.26 -21.18
C ASP A 72 1.14 6.73 -21.39
N PRO A 73 1.79 7.08 -22.52
CA PRO A 73 2.20 8.45 -22.78
C PRO A 73 1.03 9.41 -23.04
N ASP A 74 -0.17 8.91 -23.39
CA ASP A 74 -1.32 9.77 -23.66
C ASP A 74 -1.96 10.28 -22.36
N THR A 75 -1.99 9.44 -21.33
CA THR A 75 -2.50 9.79 -19.99
C THR A 75 -1.39 10.26 -19.04
N GLY A 76 -0.15 9.84 -19.28
CA GLY A 76 0.96 10.02 -18.33
C GLY A 76 0.93 9.04 -17.17
N ALA A 77 0.10 7.98 -17.21
CA ALA A 77 -0.10 7.07 -16.10
C ALA A 77 0.51 5.69 -16.36
N TYR A 78 0.92 5.02 -15.28
CA TYR A 78 1.28 3.60 -15.24
C TYR A 78 0.08 2.72 -14.87
N ALA A 79 -0.95 3.28 -14.23
CA ALA A 79 -2.15 2.55 -13.82
C ALA A 79 -3.40 3.43 -13.91
N SER A 80 -4.58 2.81 -13.89
CA SER A 80 -5.87 3.49 -14.07
C SER A 80 -6.41 4.21 -12.83
N ASP A 81 -5.83 3.97 -11.66
CA ASP A 81 -6.25 4.54 -10.37
C ASP A 81 -5.06 5.14 -9.61
N ASP A 82 -5.32 6.18 -8.81
CA ASP A 82 -4.30 6.95 -8.11
C ASP A 82 -3.48 6.10 -7.13
N PHE A 83 -4.10 5.10 -6.48
CA PHE A 83 -3.40 4.21 -5.55
C PHE A 83 -2.37 3.36 -6.30
N SER A 84 -2.79 2.67 -7.36
CA SER A 84 -1.91 1.83 -8.17
C SER A 84 -0.86 2.64 -8.93
N GLN A 85 -1.23 3.85 -9.40
CA GLN A 85 -0.31 4.81 -10.00
C GLN A 85 0.81 5.18 -9.03
N SER A 86 0.43 5.50 -7.79
CA SER A 86 1.37 5.88 -6.74
C SER A 86 2.29 4.71 -6.36
N ILE A 87 1.76 3.49 -6.21
CA ILE A 87 2.58 2.29 -5.96
C ILE A 87 3.57 2.03 -7.11
N ALA A 88 3.16 2.22 -8.37
CA ALA A 88 4.03 2.08 -9.53
C ALA A 88 5.20 3.08 -9.49
N MET A 89 4.90 4.36 -9.22
CA MET A 89 5.89 5.41 -9.08
C MET A 89 6.87 5.14 -7.92
N ILE A 90 6.37 4.72 -6.76
CA ILE A 90 7.21 4.31 -5.62
C ILE A 90 8.13 3.15 -6.03
N GLY A 91 7.58 2.11 -6.66
CA GLY A 91 8.36 0.94 -7.10
C GLY A 91 9.51 1.32 -8.02
N LEU A 92 9.26 2.17 -9.02
CA LEU A 92 10.29 2.68 -9.92
C LEU A 92 11.34 3.51 -9.17
N ALA A 93 10.91 4.56 -8.48
CA ALA A 93 11.80 5.51 -7.80
C ALA A 93 12.68 4.82 -6.75
N CYS A 94 12.07 4.00 -5.88
CA CYS A 94 12.77 3.32 -4.81
C CYS A 94 13.68 2.18 -5.31
N THR A 95 13.56 1.73 -6.57
CA THR A 95 14.43 0.69 -7.15
C THR A 95 15.43 1.23 -8.18
N GLY A 96 15.57 2.55 -8.27
CA GLY A 96 16.54 3.20 -9.14
C GLY A 96 16.17 3.16 -10.62
N HIS A 97 14.87 3.01 -10.92
CA HIS A 97 14.34 3.27 -12.26
C HIS A 97 13.79 4.69 -12.34
N PRO A 98 13.98 5.40 -13.47
CA PRO A 98 13.42 6.72 -13.65
C PRO A 98 11.88 6.65 -13.67
N VAL A 99 11.26 7.65 -13.05
CA VAL A 99 9.83 7.93 -13.19
C VAL A 99 9.66 9.05 -14.20
N GLU A 100 8.74 8.89 -15.14
CA GLU A 100 8.46 9.91 -16.15
C GLU A 100 7.90 11.17 -15.48
N ALA A 101 8.41 12.34 -15.85
CA ALA A 101 7.98 13.60 -15.24
C ALA A 101 6.47 13.82 -15.39
N ARG A 102 5.90 13.41 -16.52
CA ARG A 102 4.46 13.50 -16.79
C ARG A 102 3.62 12.60 -15.85
N ALA A 103 4.20 11.55 -15.25
CA ALA A 103 3.51 10.76 -14.23
C ALA A 103 3.35 11.49 -12.90
N ILE A 104 4.31 12.34 -12.55
CA ILE A 104 4.21 13.25 -11.40
C ILE A 104 3.10 14.28 -11.67
N ASP A 105 3.09 14.87 -12.86
CA ASP A 105 2.07 15.85 -13.25
C ASP A 105 0.67 15.22 -13.36
N ALA A 106 0.57 13.99 -13.87
CA ALA A 106 -0.68 13.25 -13.93
C ALA A 106 -1.24 12.98 -12.53
N LEU A 107 -0.40 12.54 -11.58
CA LEU A 107 -0.83 12.34 -10.20
C LEU A 107 -1.23 13.67 -9.53
N ARG A 108 -0.51 14.76 -9.76
CA ARG A 108 -0.96 16.09 -9.27
C ARG A 108 -2.32 16.49 -9.86
N ALA A 109 -2.55 16.21 -11.14
CA ALA A 109 -3.77 16.60 -11.83
C ALA A 109 -5.02 15.82 -11.38
N THR A 110 -4.86 14.66 -10.72
CA THR A 110 -5.96 13.90 -10.14
C THR A 110 -6.28 14.27 -8.69
N GLN A 111 -5.48 15.17 -8.08
CA GLN A 111 -5.73 15.66 -6.73
C GLN A 111 -7.09 16.32 -6.64
N VAL A 112 -7.84 16.01 -5.57
CA VAL A 112 -9.18 16.56 -5.34
C VAL A 112 -9.05 18.01 -4.88
N GLU A 113 -9.41 18.95 -5.75
CA GLU A 113 -9.29 20.41 -5.54
C GLU A 113 -9.98 20.93 -4.26
N THR A 114 -11.02 20.25 -3.78
CA THR A 114 -11.81 20.74 -2.63
C THR A 114 -11.16 20.49 -1.28
N ASP A 115 -10.31 19.47 -1.16
CA ASP A 115 -9.73 19.08 0.11
C ASP A 115 -8.23 18.75 0.06
N GLY A 116 -7.64 18.58 -1.13
CA GLY A 116 -6.21 18.32 -1.32
C GLY A 116 -5.81 16.85 -1.22
N GLY A 117 -6.76 15.92 -1.09
CA GLY A 117 -6.45 14.49 -1.06
C GLY A 117 -6.51 13.81 -2.44
N TRP A 118 -6.35 12.49 -2.42
CA TRP A 118 -6.57 11.59 -3.55
C TRP A 118 -7.51 10.46 -3.16
N GLY A 119 -8.15 9.83 -4.14
CA GLY A 119 -9.02 8.68 -3.90
C GLY A 119 -9.62 8.10 -5.17
N PHE A 120 -10.57 7.18 -5.04
CA PHE A 120 -11.18 6.47 -6.16
C PHE A 120 -12.37 7.22 -6.77
N GLY A 121 -12.11 8.28 -7.55
CA GLY A 121 -13.09 8.83 -8.50
C GLY A 121 -14.40 9.37 -7.90
N GLY A 122 -14.38 9.85 -6.65
CA GLY A 122 -15.58 10.38 -5.98
C GLY A 122 -15.35 11.14 -4.67
N GLY A 123 -14.10 11.25 -4.21
CA GLY A 123 -13.70 11.91 -2.98
C GLY A 123 -12.33 11.41 -2.52
N SER A 124 -11.70 12.14 -1.62
CA SER A 124 -10.41 11.79 -1.07
C SER A 124 -10.54 10.75 0.04
N ASP A 125 -9.58 9.82 0.12
CA ASP A 125 -9.44 8.88 1.22
C ASP A 125 -8.01 8.90 1.81
N PRO A 126 -7.82 8.57 3.10
CA PRO A 126 -6.50 8.62 3.74
C PRO A 126 -5.47 7.66 3.15
N ASP A 127 -5.90 6.47 2.69
CA ASP A 127 -5.00 5.44 2.18
C ASP A 127 -4.36 5.89 0.86
N THR A 128 -5.19 6.28 -0.10
CA THR A 128 -4.75 6.76 -1.42
C THR A 128 -3.94 8.04 -1.28
N THR A 129 -4.39 8.97 -0.43
CA THR A 129 -3.64 10.21 -0.16
C THR A 129 -2.26 9.93 0.43
N ALA A 130 -2.17 9.03 1.40
CA ALA A 130 -0.90 8.69 2.04
C ALA A 130 0.09 8.02 1.07
N VAL A 131 -0.39 7.16 0.18
CA VAL A 131 0.47 6.52 -0.83
C VAL A 131 0.86 7.50 -1.94
N ALA A 132 -0.02 8.42 -2.34
CA ALA A 132 0.29 9.50 -3.27
C ALA A 132 1.36 10.46 -2.73
N ILE A 133 1.26 10.85 -1.45
CA ILE A 133 2.31 11.62 -0.76
C ILE A 133 3.67 10.90 -0.86
N GLN A 134 3.70 9.61 -0.51
CA GLN A 134 4.93 8.82 -0.56
C GLN A 134 5.50 8.72 -1.98
N ALA A 135 4.66 8.61 -3.01
CA ALA A 135 5.08 8.56 -4.41
C ALA A 135 5.72 9.89 -4.87
N LEU A 136 5.09 11.02 -4.56
CA LEU A 136 5.63 12.34 -4.89
C LEU A 136 6.97 12.58 -4.18
N VAL A 137 7.05 12.29 -2.88
CA VAL A 137 8.32 12.40 -2.12
C VAL A 137 9.40 11.48 -2.71
N ALA A 138 9.07 10.22 -2.99
CA ALA A 138 10.04 9.27 -3.56
C ALA A 138 10.59 9.70 -4.92
N THR A 139 9.80 10.44 -5.70
CA THR A 139 10.22 11.00 -7.01
C THR A 139 10.97 12.33 -6.89
N GLY A 140 11.24 12.80 -5.67
CA GLY A 140 12.03 14.00 -5.42
C GLY A 140 11.23 15.29 -5.37
N VAL A 141 9.89 15.23 -5.33
CA VAL A 141 9.05 16.40 -5.11
C VAL A 141 9.28 16.90 -3.67
N PRO A 142 9.65 18.18 -3.47
CA PRO A 142 9.92 18.70 -2.12
C PRO A 142 8.63 18.82 -1.31
N ALA A 143 8.71 18.63 0.01
CA ALA A 143 7.55 18.75 0.92
C ALA A 143 6.84 20.12 0.87
N THR A 144 7.50 21.16 0.35
CA THR A 144 6.94 22.50 0.12
C THR A 144 6.10 22.60 -1.16
N ASP A 145 6.02 21.54 -1.96
CA ASP A 145 5.18 21.50 -3.15
C ASP A 145 3.71 21.72 -2.79
N PRO A 146 2.96 22.58 -3.52
CA PRO A 146 1.57 22.87 -3.19
C PRO A 146 0.68 21.63 -3.09
N ALA A 147 0.93 20.59 -3.89
CA ALA A 147 0.14 19.36 -3.81
C ALA A 147 0.38 18.64 -2.48
N LEU A 148 1.64 18.55 -2.04
CA LEU A 148 2.00 17.92 -0.76
C LEU A 148 1.54 18.72 0.45
N VAL A 149 1.59 20.05 0.38
CA VAL A 149 1.07 20.93 1.45
C VAL A 149 -0.43 20.74 1.63
N GLN A 150 -1.19 20.68 0.53
CA GLN A 150 -2.63 20.45 0.57
C GLN A 150 -2.96 19.04 1.06
N ALA A 151 -2.20 18.04 0.63
CA ALA A 151 -2.37 16.65 1.09
C ALA A 151 -2.09 16.50 2.58
N LEU A 152 -1.09 17.21 3.12
CA LEU A 152 -0.82 17.21 4.56
C LEU A 152 -1.97 17.87 5.33
N ALA A 153 -2.57 18.93 4.79
CA ALA A 153 -3.75 19.56 5.38
C ALA A 153 -4.97 18.61 5.36
N TYR A 154 -5.19 17.87 4.27
CA TYR A 154 -6.20 16.81 4.20
C TYR A 154 -5.98 15.75 5.27
N VAL A 155 -4.75 15.22 5.37
CA VAL A 155 -4.38 14.21 6.37
C VAL A 155 -4.66 14.74 7.79
N LYS A 156 -4.33 16.00 8.06
CA LYS A 156 -4.61 16.61 9.37
C LYS A 156 -6.10 16.78 9.65
N ALA A 157 -6.89 17.13 8.64
CA ALA A 157 -8.32 17.35 8.75
C ALA A 157 -9.11 16.04 8.91
N SER A 158 -8.65 14.97 8.27
CA SER A 158 -9.27 13.63 8.29
C SER A 158 -8.89 12.77 9.49
N GLN A 159 -8.01 13.26 10.38
CA GLN A 159 -7.59 12.52 11.57
C GLN A 159 -8.74 12.37 12.57
N GLY A 160 -9.00 11.12 12.98
CA GLY A 160 -9.97 10.79 14.02
C GLY A 160 -9.61 11.37 15.40
N ASN A 161 -10.60 11.50 16.27
CA ASN A 161 -10.39 11.96 17.65
C ASN A 161 -9.61 10.95 18.51
N ASP A 162 -9.48 9.72 18.03
CA ASP A 162 -8.67 8.64 18.61
C ASP A 162 -7.22 8.65 18.13
N GLY A 163 -6.82 9.63 17.30
CA GLY A 163 -5.46 9.76 16.77
C GLY A 163 -5.21 8.98 15.48
N GLY A 164 -6.15 8.14 15.04
CA GLY A 164 -6.03 7.29 13.85
C GLY A 164 -6.69 7.85 12.59
N TRP A 165 -6.64 7.04 11.53
CA TRP A 165 -7.35 7.24 10.26
C TRP A 165 -8.01 5.95 9.80
N GLY A 166 -9.04 6.09 9.00
CA GLY A 166 -9.71 4.98 8.32
C GLY A 166 -10.19 5.39 6.94
N PHE A 167 -10.35 4.42 6.04
CA PHE A 167 -11.03 4.62 4.76
C PHE A 167 -12.47 5.11 4.97
N ASP A 168 -13.16 4.55 5.97
CA ASP A 168 -14.36 5.17 6.53
C ASP A 168 -13.92 6.26 7.52
N PRO A 169 -14.26 7.55 7.29
CA PRO A 169 -13.85 8.64 8.16
C PRO A 169 -14.47 8.57 9.57
N SER A 170 -15.46 7.70 9.80
CA SER A 170 -16.06 7.48 11.12
C SER A 170 -15.36 6.40 11.94
N GLU A 171 -14.48 5.60 11.34
CA GLU A 171 -13.82 4.46 12.00
C GLU A 171 -12.35 4.35 11.59
N SER A 172 -11.46 4.74 12.51
CA SER A 172 -10.03 4.52 12.35
C SER A 172 -9.70 3.02 12.31
N ASN A 173 -8.62 2.64 11.60
CA ASN A 173 -8.09 1.28 11.63
C ASN A 173 -6.55 1.24 11.51
N ALA A 174 -5.96 0.08 11.81
CA ALA A 174 -4.51 -0.13 11.78
C ALA A 174 -3.88 0.11 10.39
N SER A 175 -4.51 -0.40 9.32
CA SER A 175 -3.98 -0.35 7.95
C SER A 175 -3.88 1.07 7.41
N SER A 176 -4.99 1.83 7.48
CA SER A 176 -5.07 3.22 7.06
C SER A 176 -4.10 4.10 7.86
N THR A 177 -4.10 3.95 9.19
CA THR A 177 -3.19 4.70 10.07
C THR A 177 -1.73 4.40 9.74
N ALA A 178 -1.38 3.14 9.43
CA ALA A 178 -0.02 2.78 9.08
C ALA A 178 0.44 3.42 7.76
N TYR A 179 -0.42 3.55 6.75
CA TYR A 179 -0.06 4.30 5.54
C TYR A 179 0.15 5.78 5.84
N VAL A 180 -0.74 6.40 6.61
CA VAL A 180 -0.62 7.82 6.97
C VAL A 180 0.66 8.07 7.76
N VAL A 181 0.97 7.25 8.77
CA VAL A 181 2.23 7.36 9.53
C VAL A 181 3.45 7.29 8.61
N GLN A 182 3.46 6.40 7.62
CA GLN A 182 4.56 6.33 6.64
C GLN A 182 4.63 7.58 5.76
N ALA A 183 3.49 8.16 5.38
CA ALA A 183 3.45 9.42 4.64
C ALA A 183 4.00 10.60 5.46
N LEU A 184 3.65 10.68 6.76
CA LEU A 184 4.20 11.66 7.69
C LEU A 184 5.73 11.54 7.77
N ILE A 185 6.24 10.32 7.96
CA ILE A 185 7.69 10.06 8.00
C ILE A 185 8.36 10.48 6.68
N ALA A 186 7.74 10.16 5.53
CA ALA A 186 8.26 10.55 4.22
C ALA A 186 8.37 12.07 4.06
N LEU A 187 7.42 12.82 4.60
CA LEU A 187 7.43 14.29 4.63
C LEU A 187 8.41 14.88 5.65
N GLY A 188 9.04 14.05 6.49
CA GLY A 188 9.92 14.48 7.58
C GLY A 188 9.17 14.94 8.83
N GLU A 189 7.87 14.67 8.92
CA GLU A 189 7.06 14.89 10.12
C GLU A 189 7.37 13.84 11.20
N ASP A 190 7.23 14.23 12.47
CA ASP A 190 7.28 13.28 13.59
C ASP A 190 5.85 12.86 13.97
N PRO A 191 5.42 11.61 13.70
CA PRO A 191 4.08 11.13 14.01
C PRO A 191 3.78 11.04 15.52
N GLN A 192 4.76 11.29 16.40
CA GLN A 192 4.54 11.42 17.85
C GLN A 192 4.51 12.89 18.34
N ALA A 193 4.75 13.86 17.46
CA ALA A 193 4.71 15.25 17.85
C ALA A 193 3.29 15.67 18.26
N ALA A 194 3.21 16.66 19.16
CA ALA A 194 1.94 17.26 19.60
C ALA A 194 1.08 17.78 18.43
N ALA A 195 1.72 18.14 17.30
CA ALA A 195 1.04 18.52 16.07
C ALA A 195 0.16 17.41 15.50
N TRP A 196 0.39 16.14 15.85
CA TRP A 196 -0.35 14.96 15.41
C TRP A 196 -1.19 14.32 16.52
N GLU A 197 -1.20 14.87 17.72
CA GLU A 197 -2.03 14.36 18.81
C GLU A 197 -3.51 14.76 18.62
N LYS A 198 -4.42 13.82 18.86
CA LYS A 198 -5.87 14.04 18.94
C LYS A 198 -6.42 13.29 20.14
N GLY A 199 -7.21 13.97 20.97
CA GLY A 199 -7.81 13.35 22.15
C GLY A 199 -6.78 12.80 23.17
N GLY A 200 -5.54 13.30 23.17
CA GLY A 200 -4.47 12.76 24.00
C GLY A 200 -3.78 11.51 23.44
N VAL A 201 -4.06 11.15 22.18
CA VAL A 201 -3.53 9.96 21.52
C VAL A 201 -2.79 10.36 20.24
N THR A 202 -1.55 9.91 20.12
CA THR A 202 -0.75 10.06 18.90
C THR A 202 -1.06 8.95 17.89
N PRO A 203 -0.77 9.16 16.60
CA PRO A 203 -0.87 8.12 15.56
C PRO A 203 -0.22 6.79 15.91
N LEU A 204 0.97 6.81 16.53
CA LEU A 204 1.65 5.58 16.93
C LEU A 204 0.97 4.89 18.13
N GLU A 205 0.46 5.66 19.09
CA GLU A 205 -0.30 5.10 20.22
C GLU A 205 -1.61 4.48 19.76
N TYR A 206 -2.33 5.13 18.84
CA TYR A 206 -3.51 4.55 18.20
C TYR A 206 -3.14 3.22 17.53
N LEU A 207 -2.10 3.22 16.68
CA LEU A 207 -1.69 2.03 15.95
C LEU A 207 -1.33 0.88 16.91
N LEU A 208 -0.59 1.15 17.99
CA LEU A 208 -0.28 0.15 19.02
C LEU A 208 -1.53 -0.36 19.76
N SER A 209 -2.55 0.48 19.95
CA SER A 209 -3.83 0.08 20.58
C SER A 209 -4.64 -0.90 19.71
N GLU A 210 -4.33 -0.99 18.42
CA GLU A 210 -4.91 -1.94 17.49
C GLU A 210 -4.25 -3.33 17.52
N GLN A 211 -3.23 -3.52 18.36
CA GLN A 211 -2.64 -4.83 18.59
C GLN A 211 -3.51 -5.70 19.51
N ASN A 212 -3.86 -6.90 19.05
CA ASN A 212 -4.54 -7.93 19.82
C ASN A 212 -3.60 -8.57 20.86
N THR A 213 -4.18 -9.28 21.82
CA THR A 213 -3.43 -10.00 22.86
C THR A 213 -2.54 -11.13 22.33
N ASP A 214 -2.84 -11.65 21.14
CA ASP A 214 -2.00 -12.63 20.44
C ASP A 214 -0.87 -11.98 19.61
N GLY A 215 -0.77 -10.65 19.63
CA GLY A 215 0.24 -9.86 18.94
C GLY A 215 -0.11 -9.48 17.50
N SER A 216 -1.18 -10.03 16.91
CA SER A 216 -1.68 -9.62 15.60
C SER A 216 -2.33 -8.23 15.65
N PHE A 217 -2.39 -7.52 14.53
CA PHE A 217 -3.13 -6.25 14.44
C PHE A 217 -4.54 -6.49 13.90
N LYS A 218 -5.51 -5.75 14.44
CA LYS A 218 -6.91 -5.80 13.99
C LYS A 218 -7.02 -5.41 12.52
N GLY A 219 -7.88 -6.11 11.80
CA GLY A 219 -8.19 -5.86 10.40
C GLY A 219 -8.99 -7.02 9.81
N PHE A 220 -9.43 -6.87 8.56
CA PHE A 220 -10.16 -7.93 7.85
C PHE A 220 -9.34 -9.23 7.77
N ASP A 221 -8.04 -9.09 7.53
CA ASP A 221 -7.05 -10.16 7.66
C ASP A 221 -5.97 -9.71 8.65
N PRO A 222 -5.84 -10.36 9.82
CA PRO A 222 -4.88 -9.92 10.84
C PRO A 222 -3.42 -9.99 10.40
N ALA A 223 -3.06 -10.95 9.54
CA ALA A 223 -1.69 -11.04 9.03
C ALA A 223 -1.37 -9.87 8.09
N TYR A 224 -2.33 -9.49 7.25
CA TYR A 224 -2.22 -8.36 6.34
C TYR A 224 -2.10 -7.03 7.10
N ALA A 225 -2.99 -6.79 8.07
CA ALA A 225 -2.93 -5.60 8.91
C ALA A 225 -1.60 -5.51 9.68
N THR A 226 -1.12 -6.63 10.21
CA THR A 226 0.19 -6.71 10.89
C THR A 226 1.33 -6.34 9.94
N ASN A 227 1.32 -6.85 8.71
CA ASN A 227 2.34 -6.54 7.71
C ASN A 227 2.34 -5.06 7.30
N GLN A 228 1.19 -4.37 7.37
CA GLN A 228 1.09 -2.94 7.06
C GLN A 228 1.51 -2.08 8.25
N ALA A 229 1.17 -2.47 9.48
CA ALA A 229 1.49 -1.73 10.70
C ALA A 229 2.99 -1.73 11.03
N LEU A 230 3.68 -2.86 10.83
CA LEU A 230 5.08 -3.03 11.24
C LEU A 230 6.05 -2.00 10.61
N PRO A 231 6.00 -1.70 9.30
CA PRO A 231 6.83 -0.64 8.72
C PRO A 231 6.64 0.73 9.38
N ALA A 232 5.38 1.13 9.61
CA ALA A 232 5.05 2.39 10.26
C ALA A 232 5.63 2.45 11.69
N LEU A 233 5.43 1.40 12.49
CA LEU A 233 5.98 1.29 13.85
C LEU A 233 7.52 1.27 13.87
N ALA A 234 8.13 0.67 12.85
CA ALA A 234 9.58 0.68 12.66
C ALA A 234 10.13 2.05 12.21
N GLY A 235 9.25 3.00 11.87
CA GLY A 235 9.63 4.31 11.35
C GLY A 235 10.17 4.24 9.93
N ARG A 236 9.59 3.39 9.07
CA ARG A 236 10.07 3.08 7.72
C ARG A 236 8.99 3.34 6.67
N THR A 237 9.40 3.90 5.55
CA THR A 237 8.65 4.13 4.31
C THR A 237 9.06 3.13 3.24
N PHE A 238 8.25 2.95 2.19
CA PHE A 238 8.52 1.99 1.10
C PHE A 238 9.94 2.03 0.52
N CYS A 239 10.59 3.19 0.54
CA CYS A 239 11.93 3.38 0.00
C CYS A 239 13.07 2.91 0.93
N ASP A 240 12.86 2.85 2.25
CA ASP A 240 13.91 2.73 3.26
C ASP A 240 13.74 1.53 4.21
N ALA A 241 13.06 0.46 3.78
CA ALA A 241 13.14 -0.82 4.48
C ALA A 241 14.63 -1.16 4.78
N PRO A 242 15.00 -1.37 6.06
CA PRO A 242 16.36 -1.55 6.49
C PRO A 242 17.08 -2.66 5.73
N GLN A 243 18.31 -2.34 5.34
CA GLN A 243 19.31 -3.36 5.03
C GLN A 243 19.98 -3.92 6.30
N ALA A 244 19.89 -3.20 7.43
CA ALA A 244 20.51 -3.53 8.73
C ALA A 244 19.45 -3.67 9.86
N PRO A 245 19.74 -4.41 10.96
CA PRO A 245 18.81 -4.59 12.08
C PRO A 245 18.38 -3.27 12.74
N VAL A 246 17.11 -3.18 13.16
CA VAL A 246 16.58 -2.00 13.88
C VAL A 246 17.01 -2.05 15.35
N THR A 247 17.59 -0.95 15.86
CA THR A 247 18.03 -0.82 17.25
C THR A 247 17.13 0.08 18.11
N ARG A 248 15.89 0.37 17.69
CA ARG A 248 14.96 1.21 18.46
C ARG A 248 14.47 0.50 19.73
N VAL A 249 14.39 1.26 20.82
CA VAL A 249 13.70 0.85 22.06
C VAL A 249 12.21 1.17 21.90
N ALA A 250 11.34 0.21 22.20
CA ALA A 250 9.89 0.39 22.11
C ALA A 250 9.39 1.51 23.05
N PRO A 251 8.47 2.39 22.60
CA PRO A 251 7.75 3.29 23.52
C PRO A 251 6.96 2.49 24.56
N ALA A 252 6.85 3.02 25.77
CA ALA A 252 6.00 2.42 26.79
C ALA A 252 4.52 2.63 26.43
N ALA A 253 3.71 1.57 26.56
CA ALA A 253 2.26 1.68 26.34
C ALA A 253 1.59 2.53 27.43
N THR A 254 0.80 3.52 27.03
CA THR A 254 -0.09 4.33 27.89
C THR A 254 -1.51 3.71 27.86
N PRO A 255 -2.33 3.79 28.93
CA PRO A 255 -3.54 2.96 29.04
C PRO A 255 -4.63 3.28 28.01
N THR A 256 -5.40 2.24 27.70
CA THR A 256 -6.41 2.10 26.64
C THR A 256 -7.58 3.09 26.74
N PRO A 257 -7.95 3.79 25.64
CA PRO A 257 -9.21 4.52 25.54
C PRO A 257 -10.43 3.59 25.59
N THR A 258 -11.53 4.06 26.17
CA THR A 258 -12.79 3.31 26.31
C THR A 258 -13.44 3.04 24.95
N ALA A 259 -13.72 1.77 24.65
CA ALA A 259 -14.31 1.33 23.37
C ALA A 259 -15.78 1.75 23.18
N VAL A 260 -16.15 2.06 21.92
CA VAL A 260 -17.54 2.10 21.43
C VAL A 260 -17.85 0.75 20.75
N PRO A 261 -19.07 0.18 20.87
CA PRO A 261 -19.38 -1.16 20.35
C PRO A 261 -19.39 -1.23 18.81
N PRO A 262 -19.00 -2.38 18.21
CA PRO A 262 -18.89 -2.52 16.75
C PRO A 262 -20.25 -2.74 16.08
N THR A 263 -20.38 -2.24 14.84
CA THR A 263 -21.45 -2.64 13.89
C THR A 263 -20.82 -3.26 12.64
N ILE A 264 -21.42 -4.33 12.13
CA ILE A 264 -20.88 -5.22 11.10
C ILE A 264 -21.05 -4.67 9.66
N THR A 265 -19.92 -4.69 8.93
CA THR A 265 -19.64 -4.76 7.47
C THR A 265 -19.97 -3.61 6.51
N ALA A 266 -18.92 -3.14 5.84
CA ALA A 266 -18.93 -2.48 4.53
C ALA A 266 -17.92 -3.14 3.55
N PRO A 267 -18.05 -2.98 2.21
CA PRO A 267 -17.27 -3.72 1.21
C PRO A 267 -15.84 -3.21 0.97
N ARG A 268 -15.04 -4.11 0.40
CA ARG A 268 -13.56 -4.17 0.26
C ARG A 268 -12.99 -3.35 -0.93
N PRO A 269 -11.82 -2.67 -0.78
CA PRO A 269 -11.02 -2.19 -1.92
C PRO A 269 -10.35 -3.35 -2.68
N PRO A 270 -10.08 -3.21 -3.99
CA PRO A 270 -9.46 -4.28 -4.78
C PRO A 270 -8.13 -4.72 -4.16
N SER A 271 -8.07 -6.01 -3.84
CA SER A 271 -6.83 -6.68 -3.46
C SER A 271 -5.91 -6.73 -4.67
N THR A 272 -4.74 -6.10 -4.58
CA THR A 272 -3.60 -6.37 -5.48
C THR A 272 -2.94 -7.73 -5.20
N GLY A 273 -3.48 -8.52 -4.26
CA GLY A 273 -3.03 -9.87 -3.96
C GLY A 273 -3.37 -10.87 -5.06
N ASN A 274 -2.34 -11.36 -5.76
CA ASN A 274 -2.41 -12.60 -6.52
C ASN A 274 -2.71 -13.76 -5.57
N THR A 275 -3.91 -14.33 -5.64
CA THR A 275 -4.13 -15.71 -5.20
C THR A 275 -3.56 -16.64 -6.27
N LEU A 276 -2.44 -17.29 -5.98
CA LEU A 276 -1.99 -18.46 -6.73
C LEU A 276 -2.89 -19.64 -6.34
N ALA A 277 -3.60 -20.20 -7.31
CA ALA A 277 -4.42 -21.39 -7.14
C ALA A 277 -3.54 -22.61 -6.82
N GLY A 278 -3.75 -23.22 -5.66
CA GLY A 278 -3.15 -24.50 -5.29
C GLY A 278 -4.06 -25.66 -5.68
N ASN A 279 -3.59 -26.52 -6.59
CA ASN A 279 -4.18 -27.84 -6.88
C ASN A 279 -3.83 -28.84 -5.77
N GLY A 280 -4.83 -29.57 -5.25
CA GLY A 280 -4.63 -30.69 -4.33
C GLY A 280 -5.90 -31.54 -4.15
N SER A 281 -5.80 -32.82 -4.51
CA SER A 281 -6.85 -33.81 -4.80
C SER A 281 -7.44 -34.54 -3.57
N GLY A 282 -8.73 -34.93 -3.60
CA GLY A 282 -9.29 -36.02 -2.75
C GLY A 282 -10.79 -35.91 -2.45
N PRO A 283 -11.60 -37.00 -2.44
CA PRO A 283 -12.99 -36.97 -2.94
C PRO A 283 -14.07 -36.75 -1.87
N GLY A 284 -15.12 -36.02 -2.23
CA GLY A 284 -16.39 -35.92 -1.49
C GLY A 284 -17.54 -35.59 -2.45
N LEU A 285 -18.53 -36.49 -2.53
CA LEU A 285 -19.71 -36.46 -3.39
C LEU A 285 -20.69 -35.29 -3.07
N PRO A 286 -21.66 -34.99 -3.97
CA PRO A 286 -22.02 -33.63 -4.35
C PRO A 286 -23.20 -33.05 -3.56
N ILE A 287 -23.24 -31.72 -3.44
CA ILE A 287 -24.48 -30.98 -3.23
C ILE A 287 -24.58 -29.95 -4.35
N ALA A 288 -25.57 -30.14 -5.21
CA ALA A 288 -25.91 -29.24 -6.29
C ALA A 288 -26.63 -28.00 -5.75
N LEU A 289 -26.11 -26.82 -6.04
CA LEU A 289 -26.92 -25.61 -6.18
C LEU A 289 -26.35 -24.77 -7.34
N GLY A 290 -27.25 -24.41 -8.25
CA GLY A 290 -26.95 -23.96 -9.60
C GLY A 290 -26.20 -22.63 -9.68
N VAL A 291 -25.20 -22.60 -10.55
CA VAL A 291 -24.54 -21.39 -11.02
C VAL A 291 -25.23 -20.96 -12.33
N VAL A 292 -25.81 -19.76 -12.33
CA VAL A 292 -26.16 -19.05 -13.56
C VAL A 292 -24.86 -18.49 -14.13
N VAL A 293 -24.48 -19.03 -15.28
CA VAL A 293 -23.35 -18.57 -16.10
C VAL A 293 -23.82 -17.37 -16.93
N LEU A 294 -23.15 -16.23 -16.81
CA LEU A 294 -23.21 -15.15 -17.79
C LEU A 294 -21.83 -14.95 -18.40
N VAL A 295 -21.68 -15.56 -19.57
CA VAL A 295 -20.60 -15.32 -20.54
C VAL A 295 -20.99 -14.10 -21.37
N ALA A 296 -20.09 -13.14 -21.53
CA ALA A 296 -19.94 -12.40 -22.79
C ALA A 296 -18.61 -11.63 -22.81
N GLY A 297 -17.73 -12.02 -23.72
CA GLY A 297 -16.57 -11.23 -24.14
C GLY A 297 -16.92 -10.24 -25.25
N SER A 298 -16.22 -9.11 -25.23
CA SER A 298 -15.65 -8.32 -26.34
C SER A 298 -16.27 -8.38 -27.75
N ALA A 299 -16.61 -7.20 -28.31
CA ALA A 299 -16.03 -6.67 -29.57
C ALA A 299 -16.60 -5.28 -29.94
N ALA A 300 -15.74 -4.49 -30.58
CA ALA A 300 -15.90 -3.12 -31.07
C ALA A 300 -16.92 -2.96 -32.22
N VAL A 301 -17.45 -1.73 -32.41
CA VAL A 301 -17.75 -1.15 -33.73
C VAL A 301 -17.59 0.38 -33.70
N ALA A 302 -16.93 0.90 -34.74
CA ALA A 302 -16.62 2.30 -35.01
C ALA A 302 -17.77 3.09 -35.70
N ALA A 303 -17.64 4.42 -35.58
CA ALA A 303 -18.19 5.54 -36.37
C ALA A 303 -19.10 5.29 -37.60
N MET A 304 -20.21 6.06 -37.71
CA MET A 304 -20.33 7.19 -38.67
C MET A 304 -21.71 7.92 -38.66
N ARG A 305 -21.61 9.25 -38.54
CA ARG A 305 -22.34 10.36 -39.21
C ARG A 305 -23.86 10.31 -39.49
N ARG A 306 -24.50 11.35 -38.91
CA ARG A 306 -25.39 12.39 -39.49
C ARG A 306 -26.66 11.97 -40.25
N ARG A 307 -27.81 12.45 -39.74
CA ARG A 307 -28.70 13.43 -40.41
C ARG A 307 -29.47 14.21 -39.32
N GLY A 308 -29.49 15.54 -39.49
CA GLY A 308 -29.90 16.56 -38.54
C GLY A 308 -29.00 17.76 -38.73
#